data_AF-A0A815WMW9-F1
#
_entry.id   AF-A0A815WMW9-F1
#
_cell.length_a   1.000
_cell.length_b   1.000
_cell.length_c   1.000
_cell.angle_alpha   90.00
_cell.angle_beta   90.00
_cell.angle_gamma   90.00
#
_symmetry.space_group_name_H-M   'P 1'
#
loop_
_entity.id
_entity.type
_entity.pdbx_description
1 polymer ?
#
loop_
_entity_poly.entity_id
_entity_poly.type
_entity_poly.pdbx_seq_one_letter_code
_entity_poly.pdbx_strand_id
1 'polypeptide(L)'
;MQLSNNQTRVFQLQTESGGINGKDQQCLTYYYYMGNVGQKTINIRKEEVGVESVIIDSVTSGPFNGWIVRKVSFNAEALGYK
;
A
#
# COMPACT_ATOMS: atom_id res chain seq x y z
N MET A 1 -22.92 24.55 -17.18
CA MET A 1 -21.95 23.67 -17.88
C MET A 1 -21.23 22.86 -16.80
N GLN A 2 -21.08 21.55 -17.02
CA GLN A 2 -20.92 20.45 -16.04
C GLN A 2 -20.03 20.68 -14.80
N LEU A 3 -20.54 20.22 -13.65
CA LEU A 3 -19.77 19.90 -12.45
C LEU A 3 -18.93 18.64 -12.72
N SER A 4 -17.60 18.74 -12.63
CA SER A 4 -16.72 17.58 -12.75
C SER A 4 -16.88 16.68 -11.51
N ASN A 5 -17.54 15.54 -11.69
CA ASN A 5 -17.52 14.45 -10.71
C ASN A 5 -16.11 13.85 -10.66
N ASN A 6 -15.26 14.39 -9.79
CA ASN A 6 -13.93 13.82 -9.53
C ASN A 6 -14.09 12.64 -8.57
N GLN A 7 -14.67 11.54 -9.07
CA GLN A 7 -14.78 10.30 -8.31
C GLN A 7 -13.40 9.64 -8.26
N THR A 8 -12.65 9.90 -7.20
CA THR A 8 -11.45 9.15 -6.85
C THR A 8 -11.85 7.69 -6.61
N ARG A 9 -11.60 6.82 -7.59
CA ARG A 9 -11.81 5.38 -7.44
C ARG A 9 -10.71 4.82 -6.56
N VAL A 10 -11.06 4.37 -5.36
CA VAL A 10 -10.15 3.68 -4.46
C VAL A 10 -10.33 2.18 -4.65
N PHE A 11 -9.23 1.47 -4.92
CA PHE A 11 -9.18 0.02 -4.90
C PHE A 11 -8.30 -0.40 -3.73
N GLN A 12 -8.80 -1.30 -2.87
CA GLN A 12 -8.07 -1.81 -1.73
C GLN A 12 -7.89 -3.31 -1.90
N LEU A 13 -6.63 -3.74 -1.95
CA LEU A 13 -6.26 -5.14 -1.88
C LEU A 13 -5.82 -5.44 -0.44
N GLN A 14 -6.53 -6.33 0.23
CA GLN A 14 -6.10 -6.90 1.50
C GLN A 14 -5.33 -8.19 1.19
N THR A 15 -4.13 -8.34 1.72
CA THR A 15 -3.41 -9.61 1.65
C THR A 15 -4.11 -10.62 2.56
N GLU A 16 -4.24 -11.88 2.12
CA GLU A 16 -4.79 -12.94 2.98
C GLU A 16 -4.05 -13.00 4.32
N SER A 17 -4.80 -13.36 5.37
CA SER A 17 -4.43 -13.34 6.78
C SER A 17 -3.36 -14.37 7.14
N GLY A 18 -2.19 -14.29 6.51
CA GLY A 18 -0.94 -14.71 7.12
C GLY A 18 -0.40 -13.50 7.86
N GLY A 19 -1.03 -13.11 8.97
CA GLY A 19 -0.59 -11.99 9.79
C GLY A 19 0.93 -12.08 10.00
N ILE A 20 1.61 -10.95 9.91
CA ILE A 20 3.05 -10.90 10.14
C ILE A 20 3.26 -11.21 11.62
N ASN A 21 3.50 -12.48 11.93
CA ASN A 21 3.86 -12.95 13.26
C ASN A 21 5.35 -12.68 13.46
N GLY A 22 5.66 -11.45 13.82
CA GLY A 22 7.01 -10.99 14.10
C GLY A 22 6.96 -9.70 14.87
N LYS A 23 7.68 -9.67 15.99
CA LYS A 23 8.15 -8.41 16.56
C LYS A 23 9.38 -7.99 15.73
N ASP A 24 9.61 -6.69 15.61
CA ASP A 24 10.80 -6.09 14.96
C ASP A 24 10.64 -5.76 13.47
N GLN A 25 11.76 -5.38 12.84
CA GLN A 25 11.81 -4.84 11.48
C GLN A 25 11.47 -5.91 10.43
N GLN A 26 10.48 -5.60 9.60
CA GLN A 26 10.01 -6.38 8.47
C GLN A 26 10.32 -5.67 7.17
N CYS A 27 10.30 -6.41 6.05
CA CYS A 27 10.50 -5.86 4.71
C CYS A 27 9.39 -6.35 3.77
N LEU A 28 8.53 -5.43 3.33
CA LEU A 28 7.56 -5.68 2.25
C LEU A 28 8.26 -5.47 0.91
N THR A 29 8.22 -6.48 0.06
CA THR A 29 8.56 -6.35 -1.37
C THR A 29 7.28 -6.46 -2.18
N TYR A 30 7.02 -5.48 -3.04
CA TYR A 30 5.87 -5.51 -3.95
C TYR A 30 6.25 -5.01 -5.34
N TYR A 31 5.50 -5.47 -6.33
CA TYR A 31 5.62 -5.07 -7.73
C TYR A 31 4.37 -4.26 -8.11
N TYR A 32 4.55 -3.16 -8.82
CA TYR A 32 3.43 -2.39 -9.34
C TYR A 32 3.62 -2.03 -10.82
N TYR A 33 2.49 -1.88 -11.51
CA TYR A 33 2.39 -1.37 -12.86
C TYR A 33 1.27 -0.32 -12.89
N MET A 34 1.63 0.92 -13.23
CA MET A 34 0.67 2.02 -13.38
C MET A 34 0.58 2.41 -14.86
N GLY A 35 -0.49 1.95 -15.51
CA GLY A 35 -0.75 2.20 -16.92
C GLY A 35 -1.06 3.66 -17.26
N ASN A 36 -1.25 3.91 -18.56
CA ASN A 36 -0.94 5.19 -19.22
C ASN A 36 -1.92 6.36 -19.00
N VAL A 37 -2.82 6.29 -18.02
CA VAL A 37 -3.89 7.28 -17.87
C VAL A 37 -3.75 8.01 -16.54
N GLY A 38 -3.34 9.28 -16.62
CA GLY A 38 -3.27 10.20 -15.50
C GLY A 38 -2.21 9.83 -14.46
N GLN A 39 -2.01 10.74 -13.50
CA GLN A 39 -1.26 10.43 -12.30
C GLN A 39 -2.11 9.58 -11.38
N LYS A 40 -1.53 8.51 -10.84
CA LYS A 40 -2.15 7.64 -9.85
C LYS A 40 -1.23 7.53 -8.65
N THR A 41 -1.82 7.26 -7.51
CA THR A 41 -1.10 7.05 -6.26
C THR A 41 -1.43 5.67 -5.71
N ILE A 42 -0.39 4.91 -5.37
CA ILE A 42 -0.51 3.69 -4.57
C ILE A 42 -0.04 4.03 -3.16
N ASN A 43 -0.89 3.78 -2.18
CA ASN A 43 -0.56 3.91 -0.77
C ASN A 43 -0.53 2.52 -0.15
N ILE A 44 0.57 2.17 0.50
CA ILE A 44 0.69 0.95 1.31
C ILE A 44 0.48 1.36 2.76
N ARG A 45 -0.51 0.74 3.40
CA ARG A 45 -0.86 0.98 4.80
C ARG A 45 -0.54 -0.26 5.64
N LYS A 46 0.02 -0.02 6.82
CA LYS A 46 0.16 -1.01 7.88
C LYS A 46 -0.97 -0.79 8.88
N GLU A 47 -1.69 -1.86 9.18
CA GLU A 47 -2.75 -1.87 10.18
C GLU A 47 -2.42 -2.94 11.23
N GLU A 48 -2.41 -2.54 12.50
CA GLU A 48 -2.13 -3.40 13.65
C GLU A 48 -3.31 -3.30 14.63
N VAL A 49 -3.69 -4.41 15.25
CA VAL A 49 -4.85 -4.44 16.16
C VAL A 49 -4.60 -3.51 17.35
N GLY A 50 -5.51 -2.56 17.57
CA GLY A 50 -5.40 -1.58 18.66
C GLY A 50 -4.44 -0.41 18.38
N VAL A 51 -3.88 -0.33 17.17
CA VAL A 51 -3.01 0.77 16.73
C VAL A 51 -3.63 1.46 15.51
N GLU A 52 -3.40 2.76 15.38
CA GLU A 52 -3.85 3.52 14.21
C GLU A 52 -3.14 3.04 12.94
N SER A 53 -3.88 2.94 11.83
CA SER A 53 -3.32 2.60 10.51
C SER A 53 -2.33 3.68 10.06
N VAL A 54 -1.10 3.27 9.73
CA VAL A 54 -0.05 4.18 9.24
C VAL A 54 0.31 3.89 7.78
N ILE A 55 0.59 4.93 6.99
CA ILE A 55 1.13 4.76 5.63
C ILE A 55 2.62 4.43 5.75
N ILE A 56 3.02 3.27 5.23
CA ILE A 56 4.43 2.83 5.21
C ILE A 56 5.10 3.05 3.85
N ASP A 57 4.30 3.23 2.79
CA ASP A 57 4.81 3.65 1.49
C ASP A 57 3.77 4.43 0.70
N SER A 58 4.23 5.37 -0.12
CA SER A 58 3.39 6.11 -1.06
C SER A 58 4.17 6.37 -2.34
N VAL A 59 3.60 5.93 -3.46
CA VAL A 59 4.15 6.20 -4.78
C VAL A 59 3.12 6.87 -5.65
N THR A 60 3.47 8.08 -6.11
CA THR A 60 2.76 8.79 -7.16
C THR A 60 3.62 8.74 -8.40
N SER A 61 3.13 8.09 -9.45
CA SER A 61 3.84 8.05 -10.72
C SER A 61 2.92 8.40 -11.88
N GLY A 62 3.54 8.93 -12.94
CA GLY A 62 2.91 9.00 -14.25
C GLY A 62 3.02 7.66 -14.99
N PRO A 63 2.59 7.65 -16.27
CA PRO A 63 2.72 6.50 -17.16
C PRO A 63 4.15 5.98 -17.21
N PHE A 64 4.32 4.69 -16.94
CA PHE A 64 5.60 4.01 -17.15
C PHE A 64 5.35 2.64 -17.78
N ASN A 65 6.11 2.32 -18.83
CA ASN A 65 5.96 1.06 -19.53
C ASN A 65 6.89 -0.01 -18.92
N GLY A 66 6.55 -0.49 -17.72
CA GLY A 66 7.28 -1.57 -17.07
C GLY A 66 6.79 -1.83 -15.65
N TRP A 67 7.10 -3.03 -15.14
CA TRP A 67 6.90 -3.37 -13.74
C TRP A 67 8.01 -2.75 -12.89
N ILE A 68 7.64 -2.11 -11.79
CA ILE A 68 8.57 -1.53 -10.84
C ILE A 68 8.51 -2.32 -9.54
N VAL A 69 9.67 -2.64 -8.98
CA VAL A 69 9.81 -3.26 -7.66
C VAL A 69 10.02 -2.19 -6.59
N ARG A 70 9.34 -2.35 -5.45
CA ARG A 70 9.51 -1.54 -4.24
C ARG A 70 9.86 -2.46 -3.09
N LYS A 71 10.73 -1.96 -2.22
CA LYS A 71 11.11 -2.61 -0.96
C LYS A 71 10.92 -1.58 0.15
N VAL A 72 10.12 -1.94 1.14
CA VAL A 72 9.70 -1.04 2.21
C VAL A 72 9.94 -1.74 3.53
N SER A 73 10.85 -1.18 4.32
CA SER A 73 11.07 -1.65 5.68
C SER A 73 10.11 -0.96 6.64
N PHE A 74 9.52 -1.71 7.56
CA PHE A 74 8.64 -1.18 8.59
C PHE A 74 8.78 -2.02 9.86
N ASN A 75 8.54 -1.41 11.02
CA ASN A 75 8.53 -2.15 12.28
C ASN A 75 7.14 -2.77 12.48
N ALA A 76 7.10 -4.03 12.88
CA ALA A 76 5.89 -4.70 13.30
C ALA A 76 5.91 -4.88 14.83
N GLU A 77 4.79 -4.55 15.47
CA GLU A 77 4.60 -4.74 16.91
C GLU A 77 3.58 -5.85 17.21
N ALA A 78 3.34 -6.75 16.25
CA ALA A 78 2.33 -7.81 16.37
C ALA A 78 2.63 -8.73 17.57
N LEU A 79 1.93 -8.48 18.68
CA LEU A 79 1.95 -9.31 19.87
C LEU A 79 0.98 -10.48 19.67
N GLY A 80 1.53 -11.62 19.24
CA GLY A 80 0.93 -12.95 19.41
C GLY A 80 -0.57 -13.06 19.09
N TYR A 81 -0.90 -13.29 17.82
CA TYR A 81 -2.15 -13.97 17.50
C TYR A 81 -2.06 -15.40 18.05
N LYS A 82 -2.81 -15.69 19.13
CA LYS A 82 -3.11 -17.06 19.56
C LYS A 82 -4.24 -17.63 18.72
#